data_AF-A0AAV5CJC3-F1
#
_entry.id   AF-A0AAV5CJC3-F1
#
_cell.length_a   1.000
_cell.length_b   1.000
_cell.length_c   1.000
_cell.angle_alpha   90.00
_cell.angle_beta   90.00
_cell.angle_gamma   90.00
#
_symmetry.space_group_name_H-M   'P 1'
#
loop_
_entity.id
_entity.type
_entity.pdbx_description
1 polymer ?
#
loop_
_entity_poly.entity_id
_entity_poly.type
_entity_poly.pdbx_seq_one_letter_code
_entity_poly.pdbx_strand_id
1 'polypeptide(L)'
;MGVDYIVWIKGKTFAVGDKLVFNYPSAEHTVTEVRKDDYFACAGGNALSNDRSGSTNVTLTAPGTRYFICNIPGHCTIGMKIAVTVAGGGPPSTAPPGATSAGATAWGTPGPAIVSMVAAAVAKLALS
;
A
#
# COMPACT_ATOMS: atom_id res chain seq x y z
N MET A 1 9.06 18.47 11.61
CA MET A 1 7.86 18.82 10.83
C MET A 1 7.38 17.53 10.20
N GLY A 2 6.36 16.92 10.80
CA GLY A 2 5.95 15.55 10.51
C GLY A 2 5.25 15.42 9.15
N VAL A 3 5.47 14.30 8.48
CA VAL A 3 4.77 13.94 7.25
C VAL A 3 3.33 13.55 7.60
N ASP A 4 2.34 14.21 6.99
CA ASP A 4 0.94 13.80 7.08
C ASP A 4 0.73 12.59 6.15
N TYR A 5 0.88 11.39 6.70
CA TYR A 5 0.75 10.14 5.97
C TYR A 5 -0.65 9.98 5.36
N ILE A 6 -1.69 10.53 5.99
CA ILE A 6 -3.06 10.47 5.48
C ILE A 6 -3.16 11.26 4.18
N VAL A 7 -2.49 12.41 4.07
CA VAL A 7 -2.41 13.19 2.83
C VAL A 7 -1.59 12.47 1.74
N TRP A 8 -0.53 11.76 2.10
CA TRP A 8 0.30 11.06 1.10
C TRP A 8 -0.38 9.81 0.51
N ILE A 9 -1.13 9.06 1.32
CA ILE A 9 -1.87 7.88 0.85
C ILE A 9 -3.10 8.31 0.03
N LYS A 10 -3.65 9.50 0.29
CA LYS A 10 -4.80 10.02 -0.45
C LYS A 10 -4.51 10.05 -1.94
N GLY A 11 -5.32 9.30 -2.70
CA GLY A 11 -5.21 9.19 -4.16
C GLY A 11 -4.18 8.19 -4.67
N LYS A 12 -3.47 7.46 -3.80
CA LYS A 12 -2.57 6.38 -4.22
C LYS A 12 -3.31 5.03 -4.22
N THR A 13 -3.38 4.43 -5.39
CA THR A 13 -3.78 3.03 -5.54
C THR A 13 -2.53 2.19 -5.61
N PHE A 14 -2.42 1.19 -4.74
CA PHE A 14 -1.31 0.23 -4.78
C PHE A 14 -1.77 -1.05 -5.46
N ALA A 15 -0.89 -1.68 -6.22
CA ALA A 15 -1.14 -2.95 -6.88
C ALA A 15 -0.23 -4.06 -6.32
N VAL A 16 -0.60 -5.31 -6.59
CA VAL A 16 0.28 -6.44 -6.31
C VAL A 16 1.57 -6.29 -7.13
N GLY A 17 2.72 -6.42 -6.47
CA GLY A 17 4.05 -6.21 -7.03
C GLY A 17 4.70 -4.88 -6.63
N ASP A 18 3.91 -3.92 -6.14
CA ASP A 18 4.44 -2.63 -5.68
C ASP A 18 5.31 -2.77 -4.43
N LYS A 19 6.23 -1.82 -4.24
CA LYS A 19 7.09 -1.75 -3.05
C LYS A 19 6.83 -0.48 -2.26
N LEU A 20 6.57 -0.64 -0.97
CA LEU A 20 6.58 0.43 0.00
C LEU A 20 7.98 0.51 0.60
N VAL A 21 8.59 1.69 0.56
CA VAL A 21 9.91 1.96 1.14
C VAL A 21 9.70 2.95 2.27
N PHE A 22 10.03 2.59 3.49
CA PHE A 22 9.93 3.44 4.67
C PHE A 22 11.33 3.81 5.12
N ASN A 23 11.64 5.11 5.20
CA ASN A 23 12.94 5.62 5.59
C ASN A 23 12.78 6.50 6.82
N TYR A 24 13.50 6.23 7.90
CA TYR A 24 13.26 6.87 9.18
C TYR A 24 14.52 6.88 10.05
N PRO A 25 14.65 7.82 11.00
CA PRO A 25 15.72 7.77 11.99
C PRO A 25 15.69 6.42 12.71
N SER A 26 16.77 5.66 12.55
CA SER A 26 16.91 4.34 13.16
C SER A 26 16.82 4.47 14.68
N ALA A 27 16.35 3.42 15.33
CA ALA A 27 16.05 3.42 16.77
C ALA A 27 14.96 4.41 17.25
N GLU A 28 14.61 5.48 16.54
CA GLU A 28 13.57 6.45 16.97
C GLU A 28 12.17 6.08 16.46
N HIS A 29 12.09 5.35 15.36
CA HIS A 29 10.82 4.85 14.82
C HIS A 29 10.91 3.37 14.46
N THR A 30 9.76 2.76 14.22
CA THR A 30 9.65 1.41 13.70
C THR A 30 8.62 1.35 12.59
N VAL A 31 8.78 0.37 11.72
CA VAL A 31 7.73 -0.09 10.82
C VAL A 31 7.30 -1.45 11.33
N THR A 32 6.22 -1.45 12.09
CA THR A 32 5.66 -2.65 12.69
C THR A 32 4.38 -2.98 11.96
N GLU A 33 4.36 -4.10 11.26
CA GLU A 33 3.16 -4.60 10.62
C GLU A 33 2.30 -5.37 11.62
N VAL A 34 1.00 -5.08 11.64
CA VAL A 34 0.06 -5.62 12.60
C VAL A 34 -1.25 -6.01 11.93
N ARG A 35 -2.12 -6.71 12.67
CA ARG A 35 -3.50 -6.95 12.23
C ARG A 35 -4.35 -5.69 12.37
N LYS A 36 -5.53 -5.70 11.74
CA LYS A 36 -6.47 -4.57 11.78
C LYS A 36 -6.81 -4.14 13.20
N ASP A 37 -7.13 -5.08 14.09
CA ASP A 37 -7.54 -4.75 15.47
C ASP A 37 -6.38 -4.15 16.26
N ASP A 38 -5.18 -4.71 16.12
CA ASP A 38 -3.94 -4.21 16.70
C ASP A 38 -3.57 -2.80 16.18
N TYR A 39 -3.86 -2.49 14.92
CA TYR A 39 -3.69 -1.15 14.35
C TYR A 39 -4.60 -0.10 14.98
N PHE A 40 -5.86 -0.46 15.25
CA PHE A 40 -6.80 0.44 15.94
C PHE A 40 -6.45 0.59 17.42
N ALA A 41 -6.02 -0.51 18.06
CA ALA A 41 -5.59 -0.52 19.45
C ALA A 41 -4.18 0.07 19.67
N CYS A 42 -3.41 0.32 18.61
CA CYS A 42 -1.99 0.68 18.69
C CYS A 42 -1.16 -0.35 19.49
N ALA A 43 -1.43 -1.64 19.26
CA ALA A 43 -0.79 -2.75 19.96
C ALA A 43 0.25 -3.45 19.06
N GLY A 44 1.53 -3.38 19.41
CA GLY A 44 2.59 -4.12 18.69
C GLY A 44 2.93 -5.50 19.27
N GLY A 45 2.24 -5.95 20.33
CA GLY A 45 2.55 -7.21 21.02
C GLY A 45 2.39 -8.46 20.15
N ASN A 46 1.51 -8.41 19.14
CA ASN A 46 1.25 -9.50 18.20
C ASN A 46 1.71 -9.16 16.77
N ALA A 47 2.81 -8.41 16.65
CA ALA A 47 3.30 -7.94 15.36
C ALA A 47 3.53 -9.09 14.37
N LEU A 48 3.10 -8.89 13.13
CA LEU A 48 3.39 -9.76 11.99
C LEU A 48 4.82 -9.57 11.50
N SER A 49 5.33 -8.34 11.61
CA SER A 49 6.70 -7.96 11.33
C SER A 49 7.06 -6.71 12.12
N ASN A 50 8.34 -6.53 12.43
CA ASN A 50 8.84 -5.34 13.08
C ASN A 50 10.24 -5.02 12.56
N ASP A 51 10.42 -3.82 12.01
CA ASP A 51 11.72 -3.32 11.62
C ASP A 51 12.05 -1.99 12.32
N ARG A 52 13.30 -1.86 12.76
CA ARG A 52 13.85 -0.66 13.44
C ARG A 52 15.16 -0.19 12.80
N SER A 53 15.50 -0.73 11.62
CA SER A 53 16.76 -0.46 10.91
C SER A 53 16.90 0.99 10.43
N GLY A 54 15.79 1.70 10.23
CA GLY A 54 15.75 3.02 9.62
C GLY A 54 15.48 3.01 8.11
N SER A 55 15.44 1.82 7.48
CA SER A 55 15.02 1.67 6.09
C SER A 55 14.32 0.33 5.86
N THR A 56 12.99 0.33 5.86
CA THR A 56 12.18 -0.88 5.64
C THR A 56 11.64 -0.92 4.23
N ASN A 57 11.77 -2.07 3.56
CA ASN A 57 11.19 -2.29 2.24
C ASN A 57 10.14 -3.40 2.33
N VAL A 58 8.90 -3.09 1.97
CA VAL A 58 7.77 -4.02 2.02
C VAL A 58 7.23 -4.22 0.62
N THR A 59 7.25 -5.45 0.12
CA THR A 59 6.66 -5.80 -1.18
C THR A 59 5.20 -6.20 -0.98
N LEU A 60 4.30 -5.62 -1.76
CA LEU A 60 2.87 -5.89 -1.71
C LEU A 60 2.57 -7.14 -2.56
N THR A 61 2.54 -8.30 -1.92
CA THR A 61 2.43 -9.59 -2.62
C THR A 61 1.01 -10.08 -2.83
N ALA A 62 0.03 -9.49 -2.14
CA ALA A 62 -1.37 -9.90 -2.21
C ALA A 62 -2.31 -8.69 -2.13
N PRO A 63 -3.51 -8.80 -2.72
CA PRO A 63 -4.57 -7.82 -2.54
C PRO A 63 -5.04 -7.73 -1.08
N GLY A 64 -5.64 -6.59 -0.72
CA GLY A 64 -6.19 -6.34 0.60
C GLY A 64 -5.49 -5.19 1.33
N THR A 65 -5.91 -4.92 2.56
CA THR A 65 -5.37 -3.82 3.35
C THR A 65 -4.30 -4.32 4.31
N ARG A 66 -3.11 -3.71 4.24
CA ARG A 66 -1.99 -3.94 5.18
C ARG A 66 -1.92 -2.78 6.16
N TYR A 67 -1.61 -3.08 7.41
CA TYR A 67 -1.61 -2.10 8.50
C TYR A 67 -0.23 -2.03 9.13
N PHE A 68 0.30 -0.82 9.24
CA PHE A 68 1.59 -0.56 9.86
C PHE A 68 1.46 0.51 10.93
N ILE A 69 2.18 0.34 12.02
CA ILE A 69 2.27 1.28 13.13
C ILE A 69 3.74 1.54 13.46
N CYS A 70 4.01 2.68 14.09
CA CYS A 70 5.21 2.82 14.89
C CYS A 70 4.94 2.33 16.31
N ASN A 71 5.65 1.30 16.74
CA ASN A 71 5.51 0.64 18.04
C ASN A 71 6.38 1.28 19.14
N ILE A 72 6.90 2.48 18.90
CA ILE A 72 7.54 3.28 19.94
C ILE A 72 6.44 3.86 20.83
N PRO A 73 6.58 3.81 22.17
CA PRO A 73 5.56 4.29 23.09
C PRO A 73 5.05 5.70 22.73
N GLY A 74 3.72 5.84 22.59
CA GLY A 74 3.06 7.09 22.24
C GLY A 74 2.99 7.42 20.74
N HIS A 75 3.90 6.92 19.89
CA HIS A 75 3.97 7.30 18.47
C HIS A 75 2.73 6.88 17.67
N CYS A 76 2.26 5.64 17.82
CA CYS A 76 1.03 5.20 17.15
C CYS A 76 -0.21 6.00 17.60
N THR A 77 -0.30 6.30 18.90
CA THR A 77 -1.45 7.01 19.49
C THR A 77 -1.56 8.45 18.98
N ILE A 78 -0.43 9.11 18.70
CA ILE A 78 -0.40 10.45 18.09
C ILE A 78 -0.54 10.42 16.56
N GLY A 79 -0.82 9.26 15.96
CA GLY A 79 -1.16 9.13 14.54
C GLY A 79 -0.04 8.59 13.65
N MET A 80 1.09 8.12 14.19
CA MET A 80 2.15 7.48 13.40
C MET A 80 1.77 6.03 13.03
N LYS A 81 0.79 5.93 12.13
CA LYS A 81 0.26 4.67 11.62
C LYS A 81 -0.32 4.85 10.23
N ILE A 82 -0.23 3.81 9.41
CA ILE A 82 -0.63 3.82 8.00
C ILE A 82 -1.36 2.53 7.63
N ALA A 83 -2.47 2.68 6.91
CA ALA A 83 -3.20 1.59 6.28
C ALA A 83 -3.03 1.71 4.76
N VAL A 84 -2.54 0.64 4.13
CA VAL A 84 -2.28 0.59 2.69
C VAL A 84 -3.22 -0.41 2.06
N THR A 85 -4.08 0.04 1.15
CA THR A 85 -4.98 -0.84 0.41
C THR A 85 -4.39 -1.20 -0.93
N VAL A 86 -4.17 -2.49 -1.14
CA VAL A 86 -3.68 -3.08 -2.39
C VAL A 86 -4.87 -3.55 -3.20
N ALA A 87 -5.04 -3.00 -4.39
CA ALA A 87 -6.07 -3.41 -5.34
C ALA A 87 -5.85 -4.88 -5.76
N GLY A 88 -6.94 -5.63 -5.82
CA GLY A 88 -6.96 -6.93 -6.48
C GLY A 88 -6.74 -6.75 -7.98
N GLY A 89 -6.02 -7.68 -8.62
CA GLY A 89 -5.80 -7.71 -10.06
C GLY A 89 -7.12 -7.85 -10.83
N GLY A 90 -7.82 -6.73 -10.98
CA GLY A 90 -8.81 -6.44 -12.00
C GLY A 90 -8.42 -5.10 -12.63
N PRO A 91 -8.81 -4.84 -13.89
CA PRO A 91 -8.46 -3.58 -14.55
C PRO A 91 -8.89 -2.40 -13.68
N PRO A 92 -8.14 -1.27 -13.69
CA PRO A 92 -8.62 -0.06 -13.06
C PRO A 92 -10.02 0.23 -13.61
N SER A 93 -11.01 0.29 -12.72
CA SER A 93 -12.37 0.64 -13.09
C SER A 93 -12.40 2.13 -13.45
N THR A 94 -12.00 2.43 -14.69
CA THR A 94 -12.30 3.68 -15.37
C THR A 94 -13.58 3.47 -16.17
N ALA A 95 -14.73 3.52 -15.51
CA ALA A 95 -15.99 3.75 -16.21
C ALA A 95 -16.95 4.50 -15.26
N PRO A 96 -17.32 5.76 -15.56
CA PRO A 96 -18.51 6.39 -15.01
C PRO A 96 -19.73 5.48 -15.26
N PRO A 97 -20.75 5.46 -14.38
CA PRO A 97 -21.96 4.69 -14.61
C PRO A 97 -22.75 5.36 -15.75
N GLY A 98 -22.57 4.89 -16.98
CA GLY A 98 -23.34 5.41 -18.10
C GLY A 98 -22.73 5.15 -19.47
N ALA A 99 -22.74 3.90 -19.92
CA ALA A 99 -22.81 3.57 -21.34
C ALA A 99 -23.28 2.11 -21.51
N THR A 100 -24.60 1.92 -21.55
CA THR A 100 -25.20 0.81 -22.27
C THR A 100 -24.80 0.89 -23.75
N SER A 101 -24.30 -0.20 -24.34
CA SER A 101 -24.91 -0.89 -25.49
C SER A 101 -23.91 -1.80 -26.23
N ALA A 102 -24.26 -3.08 -26.28
CA ALA A 102 -24.30 -3.97 -27.44
C ALA A 102 -23.17 -3.98 -28.49
N GLY A 103 -22.74 -5.21 -28.82
CA GLY A 103 -22.28 -5.52 -30.19
C GLY A 103 -21.18 -6.57 -30.25
N ALA A 104 -21.57 -7.84 -30.25
CA ALA A 104 -20.69 -8.91 -30.71
C ALA A 104 -20.50 -8.80 -32.23
N THR A 105 -19.26 -8.88 -32.72
CA THR A 105 -18.91 -9.60 -33.97
C THR A 105 -17.42 -9.88 -34.01
N ALA A 106 -17.09 -11.11 -34.39
CA ALA A 106 -15.76 -11.64 -34.57
C ALA A 106 -15.04 -11.07 -35.82
N TRP A 107 -13.85 -11.62 -36.07
CA TRP A 107 -13.03 -11.62 -37.31
C TRP A 107 -11.80 -10.69 -37.33
N GLY A 108 -10.64 -11.31 -37.04
CA GLY A 108 -9.42 -11.14 -37.83
C GLY A 108 -8.46 -9.99 -37.49
N THR A 109 -7.39 -10.27 -36.74
CA THR A 109 -5.98 -9.86 -37.01
C THR A 109 -5.06 -10.38 -35.89
N PRO A 110 -3.75 -10.63 -36.13
CA PRO A 110 -2.84 -11.04 -35.08
C PRO A 110 -2.68 -9.88 -34.10
N GLY A 111 -3.22 -10.01 -32.89
CA GLY A 111 -3.16 -8.97 -31.88
C GLY A 111 -1.72 -8.65 -31.50
N PRO A 112 -1.38 -7.38 -31.18
CA PRO A 112 -0.13 -7.10 -30.52
C PRO A 112 -0.16 -7.82 -29.17
N ALA A 113 0.88 -8.61 -28.89
CA ALA A 113 1.07 -9.17 -27.56
C ALA A 113 1.03 -8.00 -26.57
N ILE A 114 -0.03 -7.92 -25.76
CA ILE A 114 -0.06 -7.05 -24.59
C ILE A 114 0.96 -7.64 -23.62
N VAL A 115 2.21 -7.22 -23.77
CA VAL A 115 3.22 -7.38 -22.73
C VAL A 115 2.71 -6.49 -21.60
N SER A 116 1.95 -7.08 -20.68
CA SER A 116 1.52 -6.42 -19.46
C SER A 116 2.78 -6.19 -18.65
N MET A 117 3.44 -5.06 -18.90
CA MET A 117 4.54 -4.58 -18.09
C MET A 117 3.90 -4.21 -16.75
N VAL A 118 3.90 -5.14 -15.80
CA VAL A 118 3.63 -4.80 -14.41
C VAL A 118 4.83 -3.99 -13.95
N ALA A 119 4.79 -2.69 -14.24
CA ALA A 119 5.75 -1.75 -13.70
C ALA A 119 5.52 -1.74 -12.20
N ALA A 120 6.43 -2.35 -11.43
CA ALA A 120 6.39 -2.28 -9.98
C ALA A 120 6.58 -0.81 -9.57
N ALA A 121 5.54 -0.18 -9.03
CA ALA A 121 5.67 1.17 -8.51
C ALA A 121 6.38 1.11 -7.15
N VAL A 122 7.36 1.99 -6.95
CA VAL A 122 8.08 2.13 -5.68
C VAL A 122 7.57 3.39 -4.99
N ALA A 123 6.91 3.23 -3.85
CA ALA A 123 6.40 4.32 -3.05
C ALA A 123 7.31 4.55 -1.84
N LYS A 124 8.00 5.70 -1.79
CA LYS A 124 8.89 6.09 -0.69
C LYS A 124 8.13 6.90 0.37
N LEU A 125 8.27 6.47 1.62
CA LEU A 125 7.73 7.05 2.84
C LEU A 125 8.91 7.47 3.71
N ALA A 126 8.94 8.70 4.18
CA ALA A 126 9.90 9.15 5.19
C ALA A 126 9.15 9.27 6.53
N LEU A 127 9.64 8.64 7.61
CA LEU A 127 9.24 8.99 8.97
C LEU A 127 10.27 9.97 9.51
N SER A 128 9.82 11.14 9.93
CA SER A 128 10.64 12.27 10.36
C SER A 128 10.03 12.93 11.58
#